data_AF-D8EVR0-F1
#
_entry.id   AF-D8EVR0-F1
#
_cell.length_a   1.000
_cell.length_b   1.000
_cell.length_c   1.000
_cell.angle_alpha   90.00
_cell.angle_beta   90.00
_cell.angle_gamma   90.00
#
_symmetry.space_group_name_H-M   'P 1'
#
loop_
_entity.id
_entity.type
_entity.pdbx_description
1 polymer ?
#
loop_
_entity_poly.entity_id
_entity_poly.type
_entity_poly.pdbx_seq_one_letter_code
_entity_poly.pdbx_strand_id
1 'polypeptide(L)'
;TRGTYHFKPGQEMQHDTSPHQVTIDGKKVSAQCASLTLAFSRKLFIQYYPRFTRFECKVFLSKAFDFMDGVCSRCIVDNTSVIVAGGTGPDALIAPEMKYFADMYQTGFVAHAVGDANRSARVERPFHFVENNFLPGRTFVSWHDLNRQAIDWCRNTSDKTFKRALGMIPDEAYIIEKPHLIDLPPYRPPVYVAKHRVVDIEGYVHLDTNRYSVPEALIGKSLEVQKHWRKVIVYDKSRNVAEHDRILDLDGHLKIPHLWPGQNPPATGRFQFTNLL
;
A
#
# COMPACT_ATOMS: atom_id res chain seq x y z
N THR A 1 31.22 24.36 1.74
CA THR A 1 31.71 23.04 1.28
C THR A 1 30.49 22.12 1.14
N ARG A 2 30.06 21.79 -0.08
CA ARG A 2 28.89 20.91 -0.29
C ARG A 2 29.32 19.49 0.09
N GLY A 3 29.11 19.09 1.34
CA GLY A 3 29.48 17.74 1.81
C GLY A 3 28.80 16.69 0.92
N THR A 4 29.57 15.84 0.26
CA THR A 4 29.11 14.74 -0.59
C THR A 4 28.64 13.61 0.33
N TYR A 5 27.32 13.41 0.42
CA TYR A 5 26.77 12.24 1.12
C TYR A 5 26.86 11.05 0.16
N HIS A 6 27.82 10.16 0.39
CA HIS A 6 27.89 8.85 -0.24
C HIS A 6 27.07 7.88 0.61
N PHE A 7 25.88 7.49 0.14
CA PHE A 7 25.15 6.38 0.75
C PHE A 7 25.93 5.09 0.48
N LYS A 8 26.26 4.32 1.52
CA LYS A 8 26.86 3.00 1.30
C LYS A 8 25.78 2.02 0.82
N PRO A 9 26.13 1.01 -0.01
CA PRO A 9 25.23 -0.09 -0.34
C PRO A 9 24.53 -0.68 0.88
N GLY A 10 23.20 -0.88 0.81
CA GLY A 10 22.39 -1.50 1.87
C GLY A 10 22.27 -0.69 3.16
N GLN A 11 22.85 0.51 3.20
CA GLN A 11 22.79 1.36 4.38
C GLN A 11 21.41 1.96 4.56
N GLU A 12 20.79 2.49 3.50
CA GLU A 12 19.60 3.33 3.63
C GLU A 12 18.60 3.10 2.49
N MET A 13 17.34 3.04 2.87
CA MET A 13 16.20 3.19 1.97
C MET A 13 15.33 4.35 2.47
N GLN A 14 14.51 4.92 1.59
CA GLN A 14 13.66 6.06 1.91
C GLN A 14 12.23 5.77 1.47
N HIS A 15 11.29 5.92 2.40
CA HIS A 15 9.86 5.83 2.13
C HIS A 15 9.22 7.20 2.32
N ASP A 16 8.42 7.58 1.34
CA ASP A 16 7.68 8.84 1.33
C ASP A 16 6.32 8.65 0.63
N THR A 17 5.44 9.64 0.76
CA THR A 17 4.14 9.70 0.10
C THR A 17 3.86 11.08 -0.48
N SER A 18 3.25 11.15 -1.66
CA SER A 18 2.79 12.40 -2.27
C SER A 18 1.37 12.25 -2.84
N PRO A 19 0.49 13.25 -2.69
CA PRO A 19 -0.80 13.26 -3.35
C PRO A 19 -0.63 13.52 -4.85
N HIS A 20 -1.20 12.65 -5.69
CA HIS A 20 -1.27 12.83 -7.14
C HIS A 20 -2.74 12.85 -7.60
N GLN A 21 -3.00 13.48 -8.74
CA GLN A 21 -4.27 13.38 -9.45
C GLN A 21 -4.17 12.28 -10.52
N VAL A 22 -5.08 11.32 -10.50
CA VAL A 22 -5.11 10.20 -11.45
C VAL A 22 -6.50 10.04 -12.05
N THR A 23 -6.58 9.41 -13.24
CA THR A 23 -7.87 9.09 -13.88
C THR A 23 -8.10 7.59 -13.81
N ILE A 24 -9.10 7.17 -13.03
CA ILE A 24 -9.51 5.77 -12.86
C ILE A 24 -10.96 5.63 -13.34
N ASP A 25 -11.20 4.71 -14.27
CA ASP A 25 -12.52 4.46 -14.87
C ASP A 25 -13.17 5.75 -15.39
N GLY A 26 -12.38 6.58 -16.08
CA GLY A 26 -12.80 7.88 -16.61
C GLY A 26 -13.00 8.98 -15.56
N LYS A 27 -12.85 8.69 -14.27
CA LYS A 27 -13.04 9.66 -13.17
C LYS A 27 -11.70 10.16 -12.63
N LYS A 28 -11.59 11.49 -12.50
CA LYS A 28 -10.45 12.11 -11.82
C LYS A 28 -10.60 11.93 -10.31
N VAL A 29 -9.61 11.32 -9.68
CA VAL A 29 -9.59 11.09 -8.24
C VAL A 29 -8.23 11.48 -7.65
N SER A 30 -8.24 11.86 -6.38
CA SER A 30 -7.00 12.03 -5.61
C SER A 30 -6.48 10.68 -5.15
N ALA A 31 -5.18 10.45 -5.32
CA ALA A 31 -4.50 9.25 -4.91
C ALA A 31 -3.25 9.59 -4.11
N GLN A 32 -2.93 8.78 -3.10
CA GLN A 32 -1.67 8.82 -2.39
C GLN A 32 -0.68 7.91 -3.10
N CYS A 33 0.32 8.49 -3.76
CA CYS A 33 1.46 7.77 -4.31
C CYS A 33 2.46 7.50 -3.19
N ALA A 34 2.63 6.24 -2.80
CA ALA A 34 3.68 5.80 -1.91
C ALA A 34 4.90 5.36 -2.72
N SER A 35 6.09 5.70 -2.24
CA SER A 35 7.35 5.27 -2.84
C SER A 35 8.30 4.67 -1.81
N LEU A 36 9.15 3.76 -2.27
CA LEU A 36 10.35 3.29 -1.56
C LEU A 36 11.51 3.39 -2.55
N THR A 37 12.59 4.06 -2.15
CA THR A 37 13.80 4.19 -2.95
C THR A 37 15.00 3.67 -2.18
N LEU A 38 15.81 2.80 -2.81
CA LEU A 38 17.13 2.44 -2.26
C LEU A 38 18.11 3.61 -2.47
N ALA A 39 18.72 4.08 -1.39
CA ALA A 39 19.49 5.33 -1.42
C ALA A 39 20.86 5.19 -2.10
N PHE A 40 21.37 3.98 -2.36
CA PHE A 40 22.56 3.79 -3.20
C PHE A 40 22.15 3.60 -4.67
N SER A 41 21.38 2.56 -5.00
CA SER A 41 21.06 2.23 -6.40
C SER A 41 20.03 3.14 -7.06
N ARG A 42 19.26 3.93 -6.29
CA ARG A 42 18.07 4.65 -6.78
C ARG A 42 16.97 3.73 -7.32
N LYS A 43 17.03 2.42 -7.05
CA LYS A 43 15.95 1.49 -7.41
C LYS A 43 14.66 1.95 -6.74
N LEU A 44 13.59 2.06 -7.54
CA LEU A 44 12.35 2.71 -7.14
C LEU A 44 11.18 1.73 -7.20
N PHE A 45 10.41 1.67 -6.12
CA PHE A 45 9.12 1.00 -6.09
C PHE A 45 8.03 2.02 -5.73
N ILE A 46 6.92 2.02 -6.47
CA ILE A 46 5.77 2.88 -6.18
C ILE A 46 4.46 2.10 -6.21
N GLN A 47 3.50 2.56 -5.43
CA GLN A 47 2.10 2.14 -5.49
C GLN A 47 1.18 3.30 -5.13
N TYR A 48 -0.08 3.21 -5.54
CA TYR A 48 -1.09 4.21 -5.30
C TYR A 48 -2.24 3.65 -4.47
N TYR A 49 -2.74 4.50 -3.58
CA TYR A 49 -3.80 4.19 -2.64
C TYR A 49 -4.84 5.31 -2.61
N PRO A 50 -6.15 5.00 -2.44
CA PRO A 50 -7.17 6.04 -2.23
C PRO A 50 -6.95 6.79 -0.92
N ARG A 51 -6.43 6.10 0.11
CA ARG A 51 -6.04 6.64 1.40
C ARG A 51 -4.80 5.91 1.89
N PHE A 52 -3.94 6.60 2.64
CA PHE A 52 -2.72 6.00 3.16
C PHE A 52 -2.72 6.02 4.69
N THR A 53 -3.19 4.93 5.29
CA THR A 53 -3.13 4.72 6.74
C THR A 53 -1.98 3.80 7.09
N ARG A 54 -1.77 3.54 8.39
CA ARG A 54 -0.77 2.56 8.84
C ARG A 54 -0.96 1.16 8.23
N PHE A 55 -2.20 0.77 7.97
CA PHE A 55 -2.48 -0.48 7.27
C PHE A 55 -1.92 -0.46 5.84
N GLU A 56 -2.26 0.57 5.05
CA GLU A 56 -1.72 0.71 3.68
C GLU A 56 -0.20 0.86 3.67
N CYS A 57 0.41 1.52 4.67
CA CYS A 57 1.86 1.60 4.82
C CYS A 57 2.50 0.22 5.01
N LYS A 58 1.99 -0.63 5.91
CA LYS A 58 2.51 -2.01 6.08
C LYS A 58 2.33 -2.85 4.81
N VAL A 59 1.19 -2.71 4.12
CA VAL A 59 0.94 -3.39 2.83
C VAL A 59 1.97 -2.94 1.80
N PHE A 60 2.19 -1.62 1.69
CA PHE A 60 3.13 -1.02 0.76
C PHE A 60 4.55 -1.50 1.03
N LEU A 61 5.04 -1.34 2.26
CA LEU A 61 6.41 -1.69 2.63
C LEU A 61 6.68 -3.19 2.46
N SER A 62 5.74 -4.05 2.85
CA SER A 62 5.88 -5.50 2.61
C SER A 62 6.07 -5.81 1.13
N LYS A 63 5.28 -5.20 0.24
CA LYS A 63 5.42 -5.37 -1.21
C LYS A 63 6.68 -4.73 -1.77
N ALA A 64 7.09 -3.60 -1.23
CA ALA A 64 8.31 -2.92 -1.62
C ALA A 64 9.54 -3.74 -1.24
N PHE A 65 9.56 -4.32 -0.04
CA PHE A 65 10.64 -5.20 0.42
C PHE A 65 10.72 -6.47 -0.43
N ASP A 66 9.58 -7.08 -0.78
CA ASP A 66 9.52 -8.17 -1.76
C ASP A 66 10.08 -7.74 -3.13
N PHE A 67 9.77 -6.52 -3.59
CA PHE A 67 10.26 -6.01 -4.88
C PHE A 67 11.77 -5.75 -4.89
N MET A 68 12.31 -5.21 -3.79
CA MET A 68 13.74 -5.00 -3.61
C MET A 68 14.48 -6.30 -3.27
N ASP A 69 13.74 -7.38 -2.99
CA ASP A 69 14.24 -8.67 -2.52
C ASP A 69 15.13 -8.53 -1.27
N GLY A 70 14.81 -7.60 -0.37
CA GLY A 70 15.66 -7.30 0.78
C GLY A 70 15.39 -5.91 1.33
N VAL A 71 16.05 -5.58 2.43
CA VAL A 71 15.92 -4.27 3.09
C VAL A 71 17.26 -3.67 3.46
N CYS A 72 17.29 -2.34 3.56
CA CYS A 72 18.43 -1.64 4.15
C CYS A 72 18.33 -1.63 5.68
N SER A 73 19.46 -1.38 6.35
CA SER A 73 19.48 -1.30 7.82
C SER A 73 18.61 -0.19 8.41
N ARG A 74 18.44 0.92 7.68
CA ARG A 74 17.49 1.98 8.04
C ARG A 74 16.58 2.39 6.88
N CYS A 75 15.34 2.68 7.22
CA CYS A 75 14.34 3.30 6.38
C CYS A 75 14.06 4.71 6.87
N ILE A 76 14.46 5.71 6.09
CA ILE A 76 14.09 7.10 6.37
C ILE A 76 12.63 7.29 6.01
N VAL A 77 11.89 7.95 6.90
CA VAL A 77 10.46 8.20 6.75
C VAL A 77 10.13 9.64 7.16
N ASP A 78 9.03 10.16 6.63
CA ASP A 78 8.48 11.41 7.11
C ASP A 78 7.87 11.28 8.51
N ASN A 79 7.78 12.41 9.23
CA ASN A 79 7.24 12.50 10.60
C ASN A 79 5.70 12.33 10.67
N THR A 80 5.12 11.55 9.76
CA THR A 80 3.67 11.36 9.71
C THR A 80 3.19 10.44 10.84
N SER A 81 1.97 10.66 11.32
CA SER A 81 1.33 9.80 12.32
C SER A 81 1.15 8.35 11.86
N VAL A 82 1.29 8.08 10.55
CA VAL A 82 1.29 6.74 9.97
C VAL A 82 2.41 5.89 10.58
N ILE A 83 3.60 6.46 10.78
CA ILE A 83 4.79 5.74 11.25
C ILE A 83 5.27 6.20 12.62
N VAL A 84 5.15 7.50 12.91
CA VAL A 84 5.58 8.11 14.16
C VAL A 84 4.39 8.26 15.11
N ALA A 85 4.55 7.84 16.38
CA ALA A 85 3.58 8.08 17.43
C ALA A 85 3.74 9.47 18.10
N GLY A 86 4.96 10.02 18.09
CA GLY A 86 5.26 11.38 18.57
C GLY A 86 6.71 11.77 18.36
N GLY A 87 7.02 13.06 18.50
CA GLY A 87 8.36 13.61 18.28
C GLY A 87 8.74 13.74 16.80
N THR A 88 9.99 14.11 16.52
CA THR A 88 10.53 14.27 15.16
C THR A 88 12.01 13.89 15.11
N GLY A 89 12.53 13.61 13.92
CA GLY A 89 13.95 13.30 13.74
C GLY A 89 14.36 11.92 14.27
N PRO A 90 15.68 11.69 14.48
CA PRO A 90 16.20 10.40 14.95
C PRO A 90 15.63 9.93 16.28
N ASP A 91 15.19 10.86 17.14
CA ASP A 91 14.63 10.58 18.46
C ASP A 91 13.08 10.47 18.42
N ALA A 92 12.47 10.46 17.23
CA ALA A 92 11.04 10.28 17.09
C ALA A 92 10.61 8.91 17.65
N LEU A 93 9.51 8.92 18.41
CA LEU A 93 8.91 7.71 18.92
C LEU A 93 8.16 7.01 17.80
N ILE A 94 8.74 5.94 17.26
CA ILE A 94 8.07 5.09 16.26
C ILE A 94 6.86 4.39 16.91
N ALA A 95 5.74 4.35 16.20
CA ALA A 95 4.55 3.67 16.69
C ALA A 95 4.85 2.19 16.99
N PRO A 96 4.42 1.62 18.14
CA PRO A 96 4.80 0.25 18.54
C PRO A 96 4.51 -0.81 17.47
N GLU A 97 3.38 -0.69 16.78
CA GLU A 97 3.00 -1.57 15.67
C GLU A 97 3.97 -1.48 14.48
N MET A 98 4.48 -0.29 14.17
CA MET A 98 5.47 -0.09 13.11
C MET A 98 6.86 -0.52 13.55
N LYS A 99 7.21 -0.36 14.83
CA LYS A 99 8.45 -0.91 15.37
C LYS A 99 8.46 -2.43 15.24
N TYR A 100 7.40 -3.12 15.68
CA TYR A 100 7.27 -4.56 15.54
C TYR A 100 7.36 -5.00 14.06
N PHE A 101 6.70 -4.25 13.17
CA PHE A 101 6.82 -4.49 11.73
C PHE A 101 8.27 -4.38 11.24
N ALA A 102 8.99 -3.33 11.62
CA ALA A 102 10.39 -3.12 11.23
C ALA A 102 11.31 -4.24 11.77
N ASP A 103 11.11 -4.64 13.02
CA ASP A 103 11.86 -5.71 13.69
C ASP A 103 11.71 -7.05 12.95
N MET A 104 10.51 -7.39 12.44
CA MET A 104 10.28 -8.61 11.64
C MET A 104 11.14 -8.66 10.37
N TYR A 105 11.45 -7.50 9.78
CA TYR A 105 12.30 -7.37 8.60
C TYR A 105 13.74 -6.98 8.94
N GLN A 106 14.09 -6.87 10.23
CA GLN A 106 15.43 -6.46 10.69
C GLN A 106 15.88 -5.09 10.16
N THR A 107 14.94 -4.16 9.94
CA THR A 107 15.20 -2.76 9.57
C THR A 107 14.80 -1.81 10.70
N GLY A 108 15.31 -0.58 10.71
CA GLY A 108 14.85 0.49 11.62
C GLY A 108 14.19 1.66 10.88
N PHE A 109 13.06 2.16 11.37
CA PHE A 109 12.52 3.44 10.90
C PHE A 109 13.22 4.60 11.58
N VAL A 110 13.65 5.58 10.79
CA VAL A 110 14.27 6.82 11.29
C VAL A 110 13.52 7.99 10.69
N ALA A 111 12.90 8.79 11.54
CA ALA A 111 12.12 9.92 11.06
C ALA A 111 13.04 11.07 10.61
N HIS A 112 12.61 11.82 9.60
CA HIS A 112 13.38 12.93 9.08
C HIS A 112 13.58 14.04 10.13
N ALA A 113 14.80 14.54 10.30
CA ALA A 113 15.05 15.68 11.18
C ALA A 113 14.42 16.95 10.57
N VAL A 114 13.76 17.76 11.40
CA VAL A 114 13.21 19.06 10.96
C VAL A 114 14.39 19.97 10.58
N GLY A 115 14.41 20.46 9.34
CA GLY A 115 15.42 21.43 8.86
C GLY A 115 16.56 20.88 8.01
N ASP A 116 16.67 19.56 7.79
CA ASP A 116 17.71 18.98 6.91
C ASP A 116 17.28 18.95 5.43
N ALA A 117 16.92 20.10 4.88
CA ALA A 117 16.47 20.26 3.48
C ALA A 117 17.50 19.79 2.44
N ASN A 118 18.77 19.63 2.84
CA ASN A 118 19.84 19.16 1.97
C ASN A 118 19.78 17.65 1.69
N ARG A 119 19.12 16.86 2.54
CA ARG A 119 19.06 15.39 2.42
C ARG A 119 17.99 14.94 1.42
N SER A 120 16.80 15.51 1.49
CA SER A 120 15.69 15.27 0.54
C SER A 120 15.97 15.81 -0.87
N ALA A 121 16.87 16.79 -1.02
CA ALA A 121 17.19 17.39 -2.31
C ALA A 121 18.09 16.52 -3.23
N ARG A 122 18.66 15.42 -2.72
CA ARG A 122 19.74 14.66 -3.40
C ARG A 122 19.38 13.23 -3.77
N VAL A 123 18.32 12.69 -3.17
CA VAL A 123 17.56 11.63 -3.83
C VAL A 123 16.66 12.35 -4.81
N GLU A 124 16.69 11.95 -6.09
CA GLU A 124 15.81 12.49 -7.12
C GLU A 124 14.39 12.54 -6.57
N ARG A 125 13.67 13.66 -6.71
CA ARG A 125 12.29 13.79 -6.22
C ARG A 125 11.44 12.71 -6.91
N PRO A 126 11.15 11.57 -6.26
CA PRO A 126 10.63 10.41 -6.97
C PRO A 126 9.25 10.75 -7.52
N PHE A 127 8.47 11.54 -6.78
CA PHE A 127 7.13 11.98 -7.18
C PHE A 127 7.12 12.86 -8.42
N HIS A 128 8.00 13.85 -8.53
CA HIS A 128 8.09 14.65 -9.75
C HIS A 128 8.47 13.79 -10.96
N PHE A 129 9.38 12.83 -10.79
CA PHE A 129 9.71 11.89 -11.86
C PHE A 129 8.51 11.04 -12.26
N VAL A 130 7.79 10.47 -11.29
CA VAL A 130 6.58 9.67 -11.50
C VAL A 130 5.47 10.47 -12.18
N GLU A 131 5.18 11.70 -11.75
CA GLU A 131 4.15 12.56 -12.33
C GLU A 131 4.42 12.88 -13.80
N ASN A 132 5.69 13.02 -14.19
CA ASN A 132 6.07 13.43 -15.54
C ASN A 132 6.43 12.26 -16.46
N ASN A 133 6.61 11.03 -15.95
CA ASN A 133 7.08 9.89 -16.75
C ASN A 133 6.18 8.65 -16.65
N PHE A 134 5.48 8.48 -15.53
CA PHE A 134 4.51 7.38 -15.37
C PHE A 134 3.08 7.83 -15.66
N LEU A 135 2.60 8.92 -15.08
CA LEU A 135 1.19 9.30 -15.25
C LEU A 135 0.79 9.79 -16.66
N PRO A 136 1.62 10.52 -17.43
CA PRO A 136 1.16 11.14 -18.66
C PRO A 136 0.69 10.12 -19.70
N GLY A 137 -0.49 10.38 -20.29
CA GLY A 137 -1.08 9.55 -21.33
C GLY A 137 -1.64 8.20 -20.87
N ARG A 138 -1.55 7.86 -19.57
CA ARG A 138 -2.11 6.62 -19.03
C ARG A 138 -3.52 6.83 -18.48
N THR A 139 -4.34 5.81 -18.66
CA THR A 139 -5.63 5.66 -18.01
C THR A 139 -5.66 4.31 -17.29
N PHE A 140 -6.45 4.25 -16.22
CA PHE A 140 -6.55 3.06 -15.39
C PHE A 140 -8.01 2.64 -15.27
N VAL A 141 -8.29 1.34 -15.25
CA VAL A 141 -9.67 0.84 -15.06
C VAL A 141 -9.99 0.54 -13.59
N SER A 142 -8.96 0.41 -12.75
CA SER A 142 -9.12 0.21 -11.29
C SER A 142 -7.83 0.55 -10.54
N TRP A 143 -7.91 0.64 -9.21
CA TRP A 143 -6.73 0.75 -8.34
C TRP A 143 -5.74 -0.42 -8.50
N HIS A 144 -6.24 -1.62 -8.80
CA HIS A 144 -5.39 -2.79 -9.03
C HIS A 144 -4.68 -2.72 -10.37
N ASP A 145 -5.36 -2.28 -11.42
CA ASP A 145 -4.77 -2.05 -12.73
C ASP A 145 -3.70 -0.96 -12.67
N LEU A 146 -4.00 0.18 -12.02
CA LEU A 146 -3.04 1.25 -11.78
C LEU A 146 -1.75 0.72 -11.13
N ASN A 147 -1.90 -0.02 -10.03
CA ASN A 147 -0.75 -0.57 -9.31
C ASN A 147 0.02 -1.62 -10.10
N ARG A 148 -0.64 -2.44 -10.93
CA ARG A 148 0.04 -3.36 -11.84
C ARG A 148 0.91 -2.58 -12.83
N GLN A 149 0.33 -1.58 -13.51
CA GLN A 149 1.07 -0.75 -14.46
C GLN A 149 2.23 0.02 -13.81
N ALA A 150 2.05 0.49 -12.56
CA ALA A 150 3.09 1.18 -11.81
C ALA A 150 4.28 0.27 -11.50
N ILE A 151 4.02 -0.97 -11.05
CA ILE A 151 5.07 -1.96 -10.78
C ILE A 151 5.81 -2.34 -12.07
N ASP A 152 5.08 -2.54 -13.17
CA ASP A 152 5.68 -2.85 -14.47
C ASP A 152 6.54 -1.69 -14.98
N TRP A 153 6.10 -0.45 -14.77
CA TRP A 153 6.87 0.74 -15.11
C TRP A 153 8.14 0.88 -14.26
N CYS A 154 8.09 0.57 -12.96
CA CYS A 154 9.28 0.53 -12.10
C CYS A 154 10.36 -0.40 -12.71
N ARG A 155 9.98 -1.66 -12.99
CA ARG A 155 10.91 -2.69 -13.51
C ARG A 155 11.43 -2.41 -14.92
N ASN A 156 10.55 -1.93 -15.79
CA ASN A 156 10.83 -1.91 -17.23
C ASN A 156 11.22 -0.54 -17.75
N THR A 157 11.00 0.52 -16.97
CA THR A 157 11.28 1.89 -17.39
C THR A 157 12.13 2.62 -16.37
N SER A 158 11.63 2.82 -15.14
CA SER A 158 12.35 3.61 -14.13
C SER A 158 13.74 3.05 -13.85
N ASP A 159 13.80 1.76 -13.51
CA ASP A 159 15.05 1.12 -13.07
C ASP A 159 16.04 0.84 -14.22
N LYS A 160 15.59 1.00 -15.47
CA LYS A 160 16.40 0.89 -16.70
C LYS A 160 16.76 2.25 -17.31
N THR A 161 16.34 3.35 -16.70
CA THR A 161 16.61 4.71 -17.19
C THR A 161 17.89 5.25 -16.57
N PHE A 162 18.80 5.76 -17.39
CA PHE A 162 20.07 6.33 -16.92
C PHE A 162 19.84 7.50 -15.97
N LYS A 163 20.44 7.43 -14.78
CA LYS A 163 20.34 8.49 -13.78
C LYS A 163 21.67 9.24 -13.71
N ARG A 164 21.68 10.51 -14.17
CA ARG A 164 22.89 11.35 -14.16
C ARG A 164 23.56 11.46 -12.80
N ALA A 165 22.78 11.53 -11.73
CA ALA A 165 23.29 11.59 -10.36
C ALA A 165 23.96 10.29 -9.89
N LEU A 166 23.63 9.16 -10.52
CA LEU A 166 24.20 7.84 -10.26
C LEU A 166 25.34 7.50 -11.23
N GLY A 167 25.31 8.06 -12.45
CA GLY A 167 26.27 7.76 -13.51
C GLY A 167 26.02 6.41 -14.22
N MET A 168 24.92 5.73 -13.91
CA MET A 168 24.50 4.45 -14.49
C MET A 168 22.98 4.28 -14.37
N ILE A 169 22.44 3.15 -14.83
CA ILE A 169 21.04 2.80 -14.60
C ILE A 169 20.85 2.17 -13.20
N PRO A 170 19.69 2.37 -12.54
CA PRO A 170 19.44 1.79 -11.22
C PRO A 170 19.61 0.27 -11.11
N ASP A 171 19.23 -0.49 -12.14
CA ASP A 171 19.39 -1.95 -12.13
C ASP A 171 20.86 -2.38 -12.09
N GLU A 172 21.77 -1.67 -12.76
CA GLU A 172 23.22 -1.94 -12.69
C GLU A 172 23.77 -1.65 -11.29
N ALA A 173 23.37 -0.53 -10.69
CA ALA A 173 23.76 -0.19 -9.33
C ALA A 173 23.14 -1.16 -8.29
N TYR A 174 21.94 -1.67 -8.57
CA TYR A 174 21.28 -2.64 -7.69
C TYR A 174 22.02 -3.98 -7.65
N ILE A 175 22.65 -4.42 -8.74
CA ILE A 175 23.51 -5.62 -8.72
C ILE A 175 24.65 -5.47 -7.68
N ILE A 176 25.20 -4.26 -7.54
CA ILE A 176 26.23 -3.94 -6.55
C ILE A 176 25.63 -3.85 -5.14
N GLU A 177 24.43 -3.29 -5.01
CA GLU A 177 23.77 -3.09 -3.72
C GLU A 177 23.21 -4.36 -3.10
N LYS A 178 22.63 -5.23 -3.92
CA LYS A 178 21.86 -6.39 -3.51
C LYS A 178 22.58 -7.30 -2.50
N PRO A 179 23.87 -7.64 -2.65
CA PRO A 179 24.61 -8.44 -1.66
C PRO A 179 24.76 -7.79 -0.27
N HIS A 180 24.46 -6.50 -0.14
CA HIS A 180 24.55 -5.73 1.11
C HIS A 180 23.18 -5.50 1.76
N LEU A 181 22.10 -5.91 1.10
CA LEU A 181 20.77 -5.86 1.70
C LEU A 181 20.63 -6.96 2.75
N ILE A 182 19.84 -6.68 3.78
CA ILE A 182 19.42 -7.68 4.74
C ILE A 182 18.36 -8.55 4.08
N ASP A 183 18.55 -9.87 4.16
CA ASP A 183 17.65 -10.85 3.59
C ASP A 183 16.26 -10.75 4.23
N LEU A 184 15.23 -10.99 3.43
CA LEU A 184 13.86 -11.02 3.92
C LEU A 184 13.66 -12.24 4.84
N PRO A 185 12.80 -12.14 5.88
CA PRO A 185 12.48 -13.28 6.71
C PRO A 185 11.85 -14.40 5.85
N PRO A 186 12.13 -15.68 6.17
CA PRO A 186 11.66 -16.82 5.37
C PRO A 186 10.13 -16.93 5.35
N TYR A 187 9.47 -16.45 6.41
CA TYR A 187 8.03 -16.33 6.48
C TYR A 187 7.64 -14.87 6.71
N ARG A 188 6.79 -14.35 5.82
CA ARG A 188 6.20 -13.01 5.91
C ARG A 188 4.70 -13.14 6.18
N PRO A 189 4.23 -12.83 7.40
CA PRO A 189 2.82 -12.95 7.71
C PRO A 189 1.98 -12.01 6.84
N PRO A 190 0.74 -12.41 6.47
CA PRO A 190 -0.15 -11.54 5.72
C PRO A 190 -0.45 -10.27 6.50
N VAL A 191 -0.45 -9.12 5.81
CA VAL A 191 -0.84 -7.84 6.41
C VAL A 191 -2.36 -7.71 6.35
N TYR A 192 -3.02 -7.76 7.51
CA TYR A 192 -4.46 -7.53 7.65
C TYR A 192 -4.79 -6.74 8.92
N VAL A 193 -6.03 -6.25 9.00
CA VAL A 193 -6.64 -5.72 10.22
C VAL A 193 -7.91 -6.51 10.51
N ALA A 194 -8.01 -7.12 11.68
CA ALA A 194 -9.21 -7.81 12.13
C ALA A 194 -10.11 -6.86 12.93
N LYS A 195 -11.42 -6.93 12.68
CA LYS A 195 -12.46 -6.23 13.46
C LYS A 195 -13.59 -7.19 13.74
N HIS A 196 -14.12 -7.20 14.96
CA HIS A 196 -15.34 -7.95 15.27
C HIS A 196 -16.57 -7.13 14.91
N ARG A 197 -17.51 -7.73 14.18
CA ARG A 197 -18.72 -7.07 13.68
C ARG A 197 -19.93 -7.98 13.85
N VAL A 198 -21.01 -7.40 14.35
CA VAL A 198 -22.31 -8.10 14.41
C VAL A 198 -22.94 -8.07 13.03
N VAL A 199 -23.45 -9.22 12.60
CA VAL A 199 -24.24 -9.32 11.37
C VAL A 199 -25.57 -8.61 11.57
N ASP A 200 -25.87 -7.64 10.69
CA ASP A 200 -27.12 -6.90 10.74
C ASP A 200 -28.33 -7.75 10.31
N ILE A 201 -29.52 -7.18 10.41
CA ILE A 201 -30.79 -7.86 10.07
C ILE A 201 -30.91 -8.16 8.56
N GLU A 202 -30.11 -7.50 7.72
CA GLU A 202 -30.09 -7.69 6.28
C GLU A 202 -29.04 -8.75 5.86
N GLY A 203 -28.28 -9.30 6.81
CA GLY A 203 -27.27 -10.33 6.54
C GLY A 203 -25.89 -9.77 6.15
N TYR A 204 -25.52 -8.57 6.59
CA TYR A 204 -24.24 -7.94 6.27
C TYR A 204 -23.36 -7.68 7.49
N VAL A 205 -22.05 -7.63 7.24
CA VAL A 205 -21.06 -7.05 8.15
C VAL A 205 -20.49 -5.77 7.57
N HIS A 206 -20.27 -4.78 8.44
CA HIS A 206 -19.72 -3.48 8.07
C HIS A 206 -18.21 -3.42 8.23
N LEU A 207 -17.50 -3.00 7.18
CA LEU A 207 -16.08 -2.70 7.22
C LEU A 207 -15.81 -1.34 6.60
N ASP A 208 -15.30 -0.42 7.43
CA ASP A 208 -15.11 0.99 7.10
C ASP A 208 -16.45 1.59 6.61
N THR A 209 -16.56 2.03 5.36
CA THR A 209 -17.81 2.56 4.78
C THR A 209 -18.62 1.53 3.98
N ASN A 210 -18.13 0.29 3.87
CA ASN A 210 -18.69 -0.73 2.99
C ASN A 210 -19.40 -1.86 3.77
N ARG A 211 -20.36 -2.51 3.11
CA ARG A 211 -21.10 -3.67 3.60
C ARG A 211 -20.74 -4.92 2.80
N TYR A 212 -20.59 -6.06 3.48
CA TYR A 212 -20.24 -7.35 2.88
C TYR A 212 -21.23 -8.41 3.36
N SER A 213 -21.83 -9.16 2.42
CA SER A 213 -22.85 -10.14 2.75
C SER A 213 -22.24 -11.38 3.40
N VAL A 214 -23.00 -12.03 4.26
CA VAL A 214 -22.67 -13.29 4.91
C VAL A 214 -23.91 -14.21 4.90
N PRO A 215 -23.77 -15.52 5.20
CA PRO A 215 -24.93 -16.41 5.32
C PRO A 215 -25.99 -15.90 6.30
N GLU A 216 -27.26 -15.95 5.91
CA GLU A 216 -28.41 -15.47 6.71
C GLU A 216 -28.49 -16.14 8.10
N ALA A 217 -28.08 -17.41 8.20
CA ALA A 217 -28.01 -18.14 9.46
C ALA A 217 -27.02 -17.55 10.49
N LEU A 218 -26.28 -16.50 10.13
CA LEU A 218 -25.34 -15.78 10.99
C LEU A 218 -25.89 -14.42 11.47
N ILE A 219 -27.10 -14.01 11.09
CA ILE A 219 -27.73 -12.77 11.58
C ILE A 219 -27.65 -12.68 13.10
N GLY A 220 -27.27 -11.50 13.61
CA GLY A 220 -27.09 -11.23 15.04
C GLY A 220 -25.82 -11.80 15.67
N LYS A 221 -25.03 -12.63 14.97
CA LYS A 221 -23.75 -13.14 15.49
C LYS A 221 -22.63 -12.13 15.31
N SER A 222 -21.66 -12.13 16.22
CA SER A 222 -20.41 -11.38 16.07
C SER A 222 -19.37 -12.22 15.32
N LEU A 223 -18.90 -11.72 14.18
CA LEU A 223 -17.92 -12.37 13.30
C LEU A 223 -16.61 -11.58 13.27
N GLU A 224 -15.49 -12.26 13.06
CA GLU A 224 -14.22 -11.60 12.76
C GLU A 224 -14.17 -11.23 11.27
N VAL A 225 -14.00 -9.94 10.98
CA VAL A 225 -13.87 -9.39 9.63
C VAL A 225 -12.45 -8.94 9.43
N GLN A 226 -11.72 -9.65 8.57
CA GLN A 226 -10.33 -9.33 8.22
C GLN A 226 -10.27 -8.47 6.96
N LYS A 227 -9.72 -7.27 7.11
CA LYS A 227 -9.38 -6.34 6.04
C LYS A 227 -8.00 -6.69 5.48
N HIS A 228 -7.95 -7.26 4.28
CA HIS A 228 -6.73 -7.45 3.49
C HIS A 228 -6.65 -6.38 2.39
N TRP A 229 -5.52 -6.27 1.69
CA TRP A 229 -5.37 -5.27 0.63
C TRP A 229 -6.40 -5.48 -0.50
N ARG A 230 -6.54 -6.73 -0.95
CA ARG A 230 -7.42 -7.11 -2.07
C ARG A 230 -8.76 -7.70 -1.63
N LYS A 231 -8.86 -8.17 -0.39
CA LYS A 231 -9.97 -9.02 0.05
C LYS A 231 -10.52 -8.59 1.40
N VAL A 232 -11.77 -8.97 1.65
CA VAL A 232 -12.37 -9.04 2.96
C VAL A 232 -12.70 -10.49 3.23
N ILE A 233 -12.16 -11.03 4.32
CA ILE A 233 -12.39 -12.41 4.73
C ILE A 233 -13.14 -12.40 6.06
N VAL A 234 -14.23 -13.14 6.15
CA VAL A 234 -15.10 -13.18 7.33
C VAL A 234 -15.01 -14.56 7.97
N TYR A 235 -14.79 -14.58 9.28
CA TYR A 235 -14.70 -15.80 10.07
C TYR A 235 -15.77 -15.85 11.15
N ASP A 236 -16.40 -17.02 11.27
CA ASP A 236 -17.14 -17.45 12.45
C ASP A 236 -16.20 -18.33 13.27
N LYS A 237 -15.58 -17.75 14.30
CA LYS A 237 -14.47 -18.36 15.05
C LYS A 237 -13.30 -18.68 14.10
N SER A 238 -13.00 -19.96 13.87
CA SER A 238 -11.94 -20.41 12.95
C SER A 238 -12.45 -20.74 11.54
N ARG A 239 -13.77 -20.76 11.32
CA ARG A 239 -14.35 -21.13 10.03
C ARG A 239 -14.48 -19.91 9.13
N ASN A 240 -13.85 -19.93 7.96
CA ASN A 240 -14.12 -18.94 6.90
C ASN A 240 -15.57 -19.11 6.42
N VAL A 241 -16.37 -18.05 6.54
CA VAL A 241 -17.79 -18.02 6.19
C VAL A 241 -18.11 -17.00 5.10
N ALA A 242 -17.16 -16.21 4.63
CA ALA A 242 -17.31 -15.35 3.46
C ALA A 242 -15.94 -14.82 3.00
N GLU A 243 -15.80 -14.66 1.69
CA GLU A 243 -14.64 -14.01 1.09
C GLU A 243 -15.11 -13.13 -0.07
N HIS A 244 -14.67 -11.87 -0.07
CA HIS A 244 -15.06 -10.85 -1.03
C HIS A 244 -13.84 -10.08 -1.53
N ASP A 245 -13.88 -9.58 -2.76
CA ASP A 245 -12.95 -8.53 -3.17
C ASP A 245 -13.20 -7.25 -2.33
N ARG A 246 -12.13 -6.59 -1.92
CA ARG A 246 -12.22 -5.37 -1.12
C ARG A 246 -12.62 -4.20 -2.01
N ILE A 247 -13.67 -3.50 -1.60
CA ILE A 247 -14.09 -2.24 -2.21
C ILE A 247 -13.18 -1.11 -1.70
N LEU A 248 -12.59 -0.36 -2.63
CA LEU A 248 -11.59 0.69 -2.36
C LEU A 248 -12.11 2.12 -2.57
N ASP A 249 -13.23 2.29 -3.26
CA ASP A 249 -13.76 3.61 -3.61
C ASP A 249 -14.39 4.32 -2.41
N LEU A 250 -14.25 5.65 -2.37
CA LEU A 250 -14.64 6.49 -1.23
C LEU A 250 -16.09 6.97 -1.28
N ASP A 251 -16.71 6.95 -2.46
CA ASP A 251 -18.06 7.49 -2.73
C ASP A 251 -19.08 6.41 -3.16
N GLY A 252 -18.85 5.16 -2.79
CA GLY A 252 -19.73 4.05 -3.15
C GLY A 252 -20.87 3.86 -2.15
N HIS A 253 -22.06 4.40 -2.43
CA HIS A 253 -23.29 3.72 -2.01
C HIS A 253 -23.35 2.38 -2.78
N LEU A 254 -23.36 1.27 -2.04
CA LEU A 254 -23.66 -0.11 -2.44
C LEU A 254 -23.42 -0.46 -3.93
N LYS A 255 -22.27 -1.09 -4.22
CA LYS A 255 -22.18 -2.02 -5.35
C LYS A 255 -21.98 -3.43 -4.82
N ILE A 256 -23.04 -4.22 -4.98
CA ILE A 256 -23.19 -5.62 -4.57
C ILE A 256 -22.35 -6.49 -5.52
N PRO A 257 -21.32 -7.23 -5.05
CA PRO A 257 -20.87 -8.41 -5.77
C PRO A 257 -21.93 -9.50 -5.53
N HIS A 258 -22.71 -9.81 -6.56
CA HIS A 258 -23.61 -10.94 -6.53
C HIS A 258 -22.83 -12.25 -6.37
N LEU A 259 -23.46 -13.15 -5.60
CA LEU A 259 -23.41 -14.60 -5.65
C LEU A 259 -22.04 -15.23 -5.37
N TRP A 260 -21.93 -15.76 -4.15
CA TRP A 260 -21.21 -17.01 -3.96
C TRP A 260 -21.72 -18.06 -4.96
N PRO A 261 -20.83 -18.79 -5.66
CA PRO A 261 -21.26 -19.96 -6.42
C PRO A 261 -21.80 -21.01 -5.44
N GLY A 262 -23.10 -21.30 -5.50
CA GLY A 262 -23.69 -22.49 -4.88
C GLY A 262 -24.89 -22.33 -3.96
N GLN A 263 -25.54 -21.17 -3.85
CA GLN A 263 -26.82 -21.07 -3.13
C GLN A 263 -27.89 -20.35 -3.95
N ASN A 264 -29.03 -21.02 -4.17
CA ASN A 264 -30.20 -20.45 -4.81
C ASN A 264 -30.75 -19.29 -3.98
N PRO A 265 -31.23 -18.19 -4.61
CA PRO A 265 -31.90 -17.13 -3.89
C PRO A 265 -33.14 -17.67 -3.16
N PRO A 266 -33.48 -17.15 -1.96
CA PRO A 266 -34.74 -17.46 -1.31
C PRO A 266 -35.90 -17.10 -2.24
N ALA A 267 -36.90 -17.96 -2.28
CA ALA A 267 -38.07 -17.78 -3.11
C ALA A 267 -38.86 -16.52 -2.70
N THR A 268 -38.98 -15.59 -3.65
CA THR A 268 -40.08 -14.66 -3.93
C THR A 268 -40.51 -13.61 -2.89
N GLY A 269 -40.47 -12.35 -3.34
CA GLY A 269 -41.34 -11.25 -2.89
C GLY A 269 -41.22 -10.07 -3.86
N ARG A 270 -42.19 -9.92 -4.77
CA ARG A 270 -42.24 -8.93 -5.86
C ARG A 270 -41.93 -7.50 -5.38
N PHE A 271 -40.94 -6.85 -5.99
CA PHE A 271 -40.95 -5.40 -6.21
C PHE A 271 -40.88 -5.14 -7.71
N GLN A 272 -42.02 -4.72 -8.28
CA GLN A 272 -42.09 -4.17 -9.62
C GLN A 272 -41.43 -2.79 -9.61
N PHE A 273 -40.35 -2.61 -10.37
CA PHE A 273 -39.92 -1.28 -10.78
C PHE A 273 -40.65 -0.93 -12.08
N THR A 274 -41.59 0.01 -12.00
CA THR A 274 -42.11 0.71 -13.17
C THR A 274 -41.03 1.63 -13.71
N ASN A 275 -40.56 1.35 -14.93
CA ASN A 275 -39.78 2.28 -15.74
C ASN A 275 -40.64 3.48 -16.14
N LEU A 276 -40.10 4.68 -16.00
CA LEU A 276 -40.51 5.85 -16.77
C LEU A 276 -39.25 6.67 -17.14
N LEU A 277 -38.99 6.65 -18.44
CA LEU A 277 -38.28 7.58 -19.34
C LEU A 277 -37.14 8.44 -18.79
#